data_AF-A0A9D6HXI9-F1
#
_entry.id   AF-A0A9D6HXI9-F1
#
_cell.length_a   1.000
_cell.length_b   1.000
_cell.length_c   1.000
_cell.angle_alpha   90.00
_cell.angle_beta   90.00
_cell.angle_gamma   90.00
#
_symmetry.space_group_name_H-M   'P 1'
#
loop_
_entity.id
_entity.type
_entity.pdbx_description
1 polymer ?
#
loop_
_entity_poly.entity_id
_entity_poly.type
_entity_poly.pdbx_seq_one_letter_code
_entity_poly.pdbx_strand_id
1 'polypeptide(L)'
;MSPEIVRKKLVHMTTYLRDLLTHRNISFEGFREKHYEIERLLELLVVAASDIVFHLITARDEPVPTSYRAAFLRAGELGIISEGLSKNLARAAGLRNILVHEYEEIDDTVVHRSIPSAIRDFSAFVEELSGSQGFHGQP
;
A
#
# COMPACT_ATOMS: atom_id res chain seq x y z
N MET A 1 -10.30 12.97 -12.79
CA MET A 1 -11.35 12.69 -11.79
C MET A 1 -11.15 13.57 -10.55
N SER A 2 -12.23 13.92 -9.83
CA SER A 2 -12.23 14.91 -8.74
C SER A 2 -11.34 14.53 -7.53
N PRO A 3 -10.64 15.50 -6.88
CA PRO A 3 -9.82 15.30 -5.68
C PRO A 3 -10.51 14.55 -4.53
N GLU A 4 -11.84 14.60 -4.50
CA GLU A 4 -12.69 13.93 -3.52
C GLU A 4 -12.56 12.40 -3.52
N ILE A 5 -12.28 11.78 -4.68
CA ILE A 5 -12.15 10.32 -4.79
C ILE A 5 -10.87 9.83 -4.10
N VAL A 6 -9.75 10.54 -4.30
CA VAL A 6 -8.48 10.23 -3.62
C VAL A 6 -8.63 10.38 -2.12
N ARG A 7 -9.28 11.45 -1.66
CA ARG A 7 -9.53 11.68 -0.24
C ARG A 7 -10.40 10.59 0.38
N LYS A 8 -11.48 10.17 -0.28
CA LYS A 8 -12.33 9.05 0.17
C LYS A 8 -11.53 7.74 0.25
N LYS A 9 -10.71 7.44 -0.76
CA LYS A 9 -9.83 6.25 -0.75
C LYS A 9 -8.79 6.30 0.38
N LEU A 10 -8.18 7.45 0.65
CA LEU A 10 -7.26 7.64 1.78
C LEU A 10 -7.97 7.38 3.12
N VAL A 11 -9.18 7.90 3.32
CA VAL A 11 -9.95 7.62 4.54
C VAL A 11 -10.19 6.13 4.72
N HIS A 12 -10.60 5.41 3.67
CA HIS A 12 -10.79 3.96 3.76
C HIS A 12 -9.48 3.22 4.05
N MET A 13 -8.38 3.64 3.41
CA MET A 13 -7.05 3.09 3.67
C MET A 13 -6.61 3.29 5.12
N THR A 14 -6.90 4.45 5.72
CA THR A 14 -6.59 4.68 7.15
C THR A 14 -7.37 3.77 8.09
N THR A 15 -8.59 3.35 7.72
CA THR A 15 -9.35 2.36 8.48
C THR A 15 -8.65 1.00 8.45
N TYR A 16 -8.30 0.51 7.25
CA TYR A 16 -7.59 -0.78 7.12
C TYR A 16 -6.24 -0.77 7.84
N LEU A 17 -5.52 0.35 7.80
CA LEU A 17 -4.26 0.52 8.51
C LEU A 17 -4.46 0.49 10.02
N ARG A 18 -5.54 1.11 10.53
CA ARG A 18 -5.90 1.07 11.96
C ARG A 18 -6.22 -0.35 12.41
N ASP A 19 -6.95 -1.11 11.60
CA ASP A 19 -7.28 -2.50 11.90
C ASP A 19 -6.00 -3.35 11.93
N LEU A 20 -5.12 -3.19 10.93
CA LEU A 20 -3.82 -3.89 10.89
C LEU A 20 -2.91 -3.51 12.07
N LEU A 21 -2.96 -2.26 12.52
CA LEU A 21 -2.19 -1.79 13.69
C LEU A 21 -2.56 -2.56 14.97
N THR A 22 -3.78 -3.07 15.10
CA THR A 22 -4.18 -3.90 16.26
C THR A 22 -3.44 -5.24 16.30
N HIS A 23 -2.90 -5.68 15.15
CA HIS A 23 -2.12 -6.91 15.00
C HIS A 23 -0.60 -6.68 14.97
N ARG A 24 -0.12 -5.45 15.19
CA ARG A 24 1.32 -5.09 15.08
C ARG A 24 2.26 -6.03 15.85
N ASN A 25 1.87 -6.41 17.07
CA ASN A 25 2.67 -7.23 17.98
C ASN A 25 2.06 -8.63 18.18
N ILE A 26 1.26 -9.10 17.22
CA ILE A 26 0.63 -10.42 17.31
C ILE A 26 1.71 -11.51 17.36
N SER A 27 1.55 -12.51 18.22
CA SER A 27 2.41 -13.70 18.20
C SER A 27 2.16 -14.50 16.92
N PHE A 28 3.09 -15.37 16.53
CA PHE A 28 2.89 -16.24 15.37
C PHE A 28 1.67 -17.16 15.55
N GLU A 29 1.43 -17.66 16.77
CA GLU A 29 0.24 -18.47 17.08
C GLU A 29 -1.05 -17.66 16.92
N GLY A 30 -1.10 -16.45 17.46
CA GLY A 30 -2.26 -15.56 17.29
C GLY A 30 -2.45 -15.12 15.83
N PHE A 31 -1.37 -14.99 15.07
CA PHE A 31 -1.43 -14.76 13.62
C PHE A 31 -2.13 -15.92 12.92
N ARG A 32 -1.76 -17.18 13.21
CA ARG A 32 -2.39 -18.34 12.56
C ARG A 32 -3.90 -18.43 12.82
N GLU A 33 -4.37 -17.99 13.99
CA GLU A 33 -5.82 -17.92 14.25
C GLU A 33 -6.54 -16.85 13.42
N LYS A 34 -5.81 -15.82 12.96
CA LYS A 34 -6.34 -14.64 12.26
C LYS A 34 -5.71 -14.39 10.88
N HIS A 35 -5.05 -15.39 10.29
CA HIS A 35 -4.22 -15.21 9.11
C HIS A 35 -5.05 -14.66 7.94
N TYR A 36 -6.25 -15.20 7.68
CA TYR A 36 -7.16 -14.69 6.65
C TYR A 36 -7.56 -13.23 6.84
N GLU A 37 -7.78 -12.77 8.09
CA GLU A 37 -8.11 -11.37 8.38
C GLU A 37 -6.93 -10.46 8.03
N ILE A 38 -5.72 -10.85 8.47
CA ILE A 38 -4.50 -10.08 8.29
C ILE A 38 -4.09 -10.04 6.81
N GLU A 39 -4.13 -11.18 6.12
CA GLU A 39 -3.91 -11.26 4.68
C GLU A 39 -4.87 -10.35 3.93
N ARG A 40 -6.16 -10.40 4.27
CA ARG A 40 -7.16 -9.54 3.65
C ARG A 40 -6.88 -8.05 3.88
N LEU A 41 -6.46 -7.66 5.09
CA LEU A 41 -6.08 -6.28 5.38
C LEU A 41 -4.88 -5.84 4.54
N LEU A 42 -3.85 -6.68 4.41
CA LEU A 42 -2.68 -6.41 3.58
C LEU A 42 -3.05 -6.25 2.10
N GLU A 43 -3.89 -7.14 1.57
CA GLU A 43 -4.41 -7.03 0.20
C GLU A 43 -5.16 -5.72 -0.03
N LEU A 44 -6.07 -5.37 0.88
CA LEU A 44 -6.88 -4.16 0.79
C LEU A 44 -6.00 -2.90 0.81
N LEU A 45 -4.96 -2.87 1.64
CA LEU A 45 -3.98 -1.78 1.67
C LEU A 45 -3.21 -1.65 0.35
N VAL A 46 -2.72 -2.76 -0.21
CA VAL A 46 -2.02 -2.76 -1.51
C VAL A 46 -2.94 -2.26 -2.62
N VAL A 47 -4.17 -2.76 -2.70
CA VAL A 47 -5.14 -2.37 -3.74
C VAL A 47 -5.51 -0.90 -3.60
N ALA A 48 -5.84 -0.44 -2.39
CA ALA A 48 -6.20 0.95 -2.15
C ALA A 48 -5.05 1.92 -2.48
N ALA A 49 -3.81 1.61 -2.06
CA ALA A 49 -2.65 2.41 -2.37
C ALA A 49 -2.35 2.43 -3.88
N SER A 50 -2.46 1.28 -4.55
CA SER A 50 -2.26 1.19 -6.01
C SER A 50 -3.29 2.03 -6.76
N ASP A 51 -4.57 1.93 -6.42
CA ASP A 51 -5.64 2.73 -7.02
C ASP A 51 -5.40 4.24 -6.87
N ILE A 52 -4.94 4.67 -5.68
CA ILE A 52 -4.59 6.08 -5.44
C ILE A 52 -3.45 6.50 -6.36
N VAL A 53 -2.39 5.69 -6.43
CA VAL A 53 -1.24 5.96 -7.31
C VAL A 53 -1.65 6.01 -8.78
N PHE A 54 -2.44 5.05 -9.27
CA PHE A 54 -2.96 5.08 -10.64
C PHE A 54 -3.71 6.36 -10.96
N HIS A 55 -4.56 6.79 -10.04
CA HIS A 55 -5.29 8.03 -10.21
C HIS A 55 -4.36 9.24 -10.25
N LEU A 56 -3.35 9.32 -9.37
CA LEU A 56 -2.40 10.43 -9.34
C LEU A 56 -1.51 10.48 -10.59
N ILE A 57 -1.12 9.32 -11.13
CA ILE A 57 -0.35 9.21 -12.38
C ILE A 57 -1.21 9.66 -13.56
N THR A 58 -2.43 9.12 -13.69
CA THR A 58 -3.34 9.49 -14.80
C THR A 58 -3.76 10.96 -14.76
N ALA A 59 -3.86 11.56 -13.56
CA ALA A 59 -4.12 12.99 -13.39
C ALA A 59 -2.96 13.90 -13.84
N ARG A 60 -1.77 13.33 -14.09
CA ARG A 60 -0.58 14.03 -14.61
C ARG A 60 -0.35 13.76 -16.11
N ASP A 61 -1.33 13.21 -16.81
CA ASP A 61 -1.24 12.80 -18.23
C ASP A 61 -0.09 11.79 -18.50
N GLU A 62 0.30 11.05 -17.48
CA GLU A 62 1.34 10.03 -17.55
C GLU A 62 0.77 8.67 -17.98
N PRO A 63 1.54 7.83 -18.70
CA PRO A 63 1.08 6.51 -19.13
C PRO A 63 0.65 5.64 -17.95
N VAL A 64 -0.47 4.94 -18.12
CA VAL A 64 -1.00 4.04 -17.09
C VAL A 64 -0.03 2.87 -16.90
N PRO A 65 0.48 2.64 -15.67
CA PRO A 65 1.35 1.52 -15.39
C PRO A 65 0.68 0.17 -15.68
N THR A 66 1.47 -0.81 -16.12
CA THR A 66 0.96 -2.15 -16.50
C THR A 66 0.78 -3.09 -15.31
N SER A 67 1.24 -2.71 -14.12
CA SER A 67 1.12 -3.50 -12.89
C SER A 67 1.19 -2.60 -11.66
N TYR A 68 0.75 -3.10 -10.51
CA TYR A 68 0.84 -2.38 -9.24
C TYR A 68 2.29 -2.06 -8.85
N ARG A 69 3.20 -3.01 -9.09
CA ARG A 69 4.64 -2.81 -8.91
C ARG A 69 5.14 -1.64 -9.77
N ALA A 70 4.79 -1.63 -11.05
CA ALA A 70 5.17 -0.53 -11.96
C ALA A 70 4.54 0.80 -11.52
N ALA A 71 3.32 0.77 -10.99
CA ALA A 71 2.65 1.97 -10.50
C ALA A 71 3.40 2.62 -9.35
N PHE A 72 3.77 1.84 -8.32
CA PHE A 72 4.54 2.38 -7.20
C PHE A 72 5.90 2.94 -7.64
N LEU A 73 6.65 2.21 -8.48
CA LEU A 73 7.93 2.69 -8.99
C LEU A 73 7.77 4.02 -9.75
N ARG A 74 6.79 4.10 -10.65
CA ARG A 74 6.50 5.33 -11.40
C ARG A 74 6.09 6.48 -10.48
N ALA A 75 5.36 6.21 -9.41
CA ALA A 75 5.02 7.22 -8.41
C ALA A 75 6.26 7.83 -7.73
N GLY A 76 7.28 7.02 -7.48
CA GLY A 76 8.58 7.48 -6.99
C GLY A 76 9.32 8.35 -8.00
N GLU A 77 9.37 7.93 -9.26
CA GLU A 77 10.00 8.71 -10.35
C GLU A 77 9.34 10.07 -10.56
N LEU A 78 8.02 10.14 -10.36
CA LEU A 78 7.24 11.37 -10.48
C LEU A 78 7.27 12.23 -9.20
N GLY A 79 7.97 11.81 -8.15
CA GLY A 79 8.02 12.50 -6.86
C GLY A 79 6.67 12.60 -6.16
N ILE A 80 5.73 11.69 -6.46
CA ILE A 80 4.44 11.59 -5.75
C ILE A 80 4.67 11.03 -4.35
N ILE A 81 5.62 10.09 -4.25
CA ILE A 81 6.12 9.52 -2.99
C ILE A 81 7.64 9.44 -3.04
N SER A 82 8.29 9.29 -1.90
CA SER A 82 9.74 9.11 -1.83
C SER A 82 10.21 7.84 -2.54
N GLU A 83 11.39 7.89 -3.14
CA GLU A 83 11.97 6.75 -3.88
C GLU A 83 12.19 5.51 -2.98
N GLY A 84 12.50 5.73 -1.70
CA GLY A 84 12.61 4.64 -0.73
C GLY A 84 11.27 3.96 -0.51
N LEU A 85 10.21 4.74 -0.32
CA LEU A 85 8.87 4.24 -0.11
C LEU A 85 8.31 3.55 -1.36
N SER A 86 8.56 4.11 -2.55
CA SER A 86 8.12 3.51 -3.81
C SER A 86 8.67 2.10 -4.01
N LYS A 87 9.96 1.88 -3.71
CA LYS A 87 10.61 0.56 -3.77
C LYS A 87 10.03 -0.41 -2.75
N ASN A 88 9.70 0.05 -1.55
CA ASN A 88 9.10 -0.78 -0.51
C ASN A 88 7.66 -1.21 -0.89
N LEU A 89 6.82 -0.27 -1.32
CA LEU A 89 5.46 -0.57 -1.77
C LEU A 89 5.43 -1.42 -3.04
N ALA A 90 6.40 -1.24 -3.94
CA ALA A 90 6.58 -2.11 -5.10
C ALA A 90 6.88 -3.57 -4.70
N ARG A 91 7.62 -3.80 -3.60
CA ARG A 91 7.82 -5.15 -3.03
C ARG A 91 6.55 -5.68 -2.37
N ALA A 92 5.82 -4.83 -1.62
CA ALA A 92 4.54 -5.20 -1.02
C ALA A 92 3.48 -5.59 -2.06
N ALA A 93 3.46 -4.92 -3.21
CA ALA A 93 2.63 -5.30 -4.35
C ALA A 93 3.02 -6.68 -4.93
N GLY A 94 4.30 -7.03 -4.87
CA GLY A 94 4.78 -8.37 -5.22
C GLY A 94 4.37 -9.44 -4.22
N LEU A 95 4.27 -9.11 -2.92
CA LEU A 95 3.75 -10.02 -1.90
C LEU A 95 2.30 -10.40 -2.18
N ARG A 96 1.47 -9.51 -2.72
CA ARG A 96 0.12 -9.86 -3.20
C ARG A 96 0.16 -10.94 -4.30
N ASN A 97 1.17 -10.92 -5.18
CA ASN A 97 1.32 -11.98 -6.18
C ASN A 97 1.77 -13.30 -5.53
N ILE A 98 2.55 -13.27 -4.44
CA ILE A 98 2.93 -14.48 -3.68
C ILE A 98 1.71 -15.04 -2.92
N LEU A 99 0.85 -14.17 -2.36
CA LEU A 99 -0.40 -14.56 -1.72
C LEU A 99 -1.45 -15.12 -2.69
N VAL A 100 -1.41 -14.73 -3.98
CA VAL A 100 -2.43 -15.08 -4.98
C VAL A 100 -1.98 -16.18 -5.96
N HIS A 101 -0.68 -16.31 -6.27
CA HIS A 101 -0.20 -17.18 -7.37
C HIS A 101 0.45 -18.50 -6.99
N GLU A 102 0.67 -18.82 -5.71
CA GLU A 102 1.13 -20.15 -5.29
C GLU A 102 0.25 -20.68 -4.16
N TYR A 103 -0.72 -21.52 -4.53
CA TYR A 103 -1.37 -22.48 -3.62
C TYR A 103 -0.40 -23.58 -3.14
N GLU A 104 0.91 -23.45 -3.40
CA GLU A 104 1.97 -24.19 -2.74
C GLU A 104 2.33 -23.45 -1.46
N GLU A 105 1.58 -23.72 -0.38
CA GLU A 105 1.82 -23.27 1.00
C GLU A 105 2.29 -21.82 1.16
N ILE A 106 1.33 -20.88 1.30
CA ILE A 106 1.63 -19.54 1.83
C ILE A 106 2.52 -19.71 3.06
N ASP A 107 3.74 -19.17 3.01
CA ASP A 107 4.60 -19.15 4.18
C ASP A 107 4.05 -18.09 5.13
N ASP A 108 3.15 -18.53 6.01
CA ASP A 108 2.58 -17.78 7.13
C ASP A 108 3.64 -16.98 7.89
N THR A 109 4.89 -17.49 7.93
CA THR A 109 5.99 -16.80 8.61
C THR A 109 6.44 -15.56 7.84
N VAL A 110 6.39 -15.57 6.50
CA VAL A 110 6.67 -14.42 5.65
C VAL A 110 5.59 -13.36 5.84
N VAL A 111 4.32 -13.76 5.85
CA VAL A 111 3.20 -12.84 6.07
C VAL A 111 3.30 -12.20 7.45
N HIS A 112 3.49 -13.00 8.50
CA HIS A 112 3.65 -12.51 9.87
C HIS A 112 4.82 -11.52 10.01
N ARG A 113 5.97 -11.83 9.42
CA ARG A 113 7.16 -10.95 9.42
C ARG A 113 6.96 -9.68 8.59
N SER A 114 6.04 -9.68 7.63
CA SER A 114 5.76 -8.53 6.78
C SER A 114 4.90 -7.48 7.50
N ILE A 115 4.09 -7.85 8.50
CA ILE A 115 3.13 -6.96 9.19
C ILE A 115 3.79 -5.64 9.66
N PRO A 116 4.94 -5.65 10.39
CA PRO A 116 5.53 -4.40 10.87
C PRO A 116 6.04 -3.50 9.74
N SER A 117 6.56 -4.10 8.67
CA SER A 117 7.03 -3.35 7.50
C SER A 117 5.86 -2.77 6.71
N ALA A 118 4.79 -3.53 6.51
CA ALA A 118 3.57 -3.07 5.86
C ALA A 118 2.96 -1.89 6.63
N ILE A 119 2.83 -2.00 7.95
CA ILE A 119 2.35 -0.89 8.80
C ILE A 119 3.21 0.35 8.60
N ARG A 120 4.54 0.23 8.66
CA ARG A 120 5.46 1.37 8.47
C ARG A 120 5.28 2.01 7.09
N ASP A 121 5.29 1.19 6.04
CA ASP A 121 5.30 1.69 4.67
C ASP A 121 3.94 2.31 4.29
N PHE A 122 2.81 1.70 4.70
CA PHE A 122 1.48 2.27 4.46
C PHE A 122 1.19 3.50 5.33
N SER A 123 1.71 3.57 6.56
CA SER A 123 1.68 4.81 7.35
C SER A 123 2.43 5.94 6.65
N ALA A 124 3.66 5.67 6.19
CA ALA A 124 4.45 6.66 5.47
C ALA A 124 3.74 7.13 4.17
N PHE A 125 3.09 6.20 3.45
CA PHE A 125 2.30 6.55 2.28
C PHE A 125 1.14 7.51 2.59
N VAL A 126 0.39 7.24 3.65
CA VAL A 126 -0.70 8.14 4.09
C VAL A 126 -0.14 9.49 4.53
N GLU A 127 0.97 9.51 5.27
CA GLU A 127 1.61 10.75 5.72
C GLU A 127 2.13 11.58 4.56
N GLU A 128 2.86 10.98 3.62
CA GLU A 128 3.37 11.66 2.43
C GLU A 128 2.19 12.24 1.62
N LEU A 129 1.12 11.48 1.37
CA LEU A 129 -0.01 12.00 0.59
C LEU A 129 -0.93 12.98 1.33
N SER A 130 -1.02 12.88 2.67
CA SER A 130 -1.81 13.82 3.47
C SER A 130 -1.05 15.13 3.73
N GLY A 131 0.28 15.06 3.89
CA GLY A 131 1.17 16.22 3.98
C GLY A 131 1.40 16.90 2.63
N SER A 132 1.40 16.13 1.53
CA SER A 132 1.54 16.64 0.16
C SER A 132 0.30 17.36 -0.38
N GLN A 133 -0.83 17.39 0.35
CA GLN A 133 -1.94 18.32 0.06
C GLN A 133 -1.52 19.80 0.25
N GLY A 134 -0.26 20.07 0.60
CA GLY A 134 0.40 21.37 0.64
C GLY A 134 1.38 21.68 -0.51
N PHE A 135 1.40 20.94 -1.63
CA PHE A 135 2.09 21.42 -2.85
C PHE A 135 1.19 22.45 -3.56
N HIS A 136 1.23 23.71 -3.16
CA HIS A 136 2.19 24.72 -3.65
C HIS A 136 2.28 24.67 -5.17
N GLY A 137 1.53 25.58 -5.79
CA GLY A 137 1.83 26.01 -7.15
C GLY A 137 3.22 26.66 -7.16
N GLN A 138 4.03 26.19 -8.10
CA GLN A 138 5.09 26.92 -8.82
C GLN A 138 6.26 27.48 -7.99
N PRO A 139 7.42 27.74 -8.62
CA PRO A 139 7.58 28.70 -9.72
C PRO A 139 7.47 28.12 -11.14
#